data_AF-L7LQ17-F1
#
_entry.id   AF-L7LQ17-F1
#
_cell.length_a   1.000
_cell.length_b   1.000
_cell.length_c   1.000
_cell.angle_alpha   90.00
_cell.angle_beta   90.00
_cell.angle_gamma   90.00
#
_symmetry.space_group_name_H-M   'P 1'
#
loop_
_entity.id
_entity.type
_entity.pdbx_description
1 polymer ?
#
loop_
_entity_poly.entity_id
_entity_poly.type
_entity_poly.pdbx_seq_one_letter_code
_entity_poly.pdbx_strand_id
1 'polypeptide(L)'
;MNFRAATVAAFLTVAFTIAAAQWRPRCYRKPSAGYCYGRLLRWFYNHKTRQCKMFTYSGCLGNFNRFSSEQECLQVCSSRRRSHPVCGMGPEMGMCNSSVPMWYFDAGMGVCRGFVYSGCGGNSNKFSSCEECMGRCSGDYHARGICKFLARRFAKQVHKRGPTKSHESLRPSESEKNLSYPLLNAPERRQEHREVYPSTSRPLPPRVEDSVKN
;
A
#
# COMPACT_ATOMS: atom_id res chain seq x y z
N MET A 1 -1.16 -70.87 4.24
CA MET A 1 -0.96 -69.57 4.91
C MET A 1 -1.17 -68.41 3.92
N ASN A 2 -2.33 -67.77 4.01
CA ASN A 2 -2.71 -66.37 3.73
C ASN A 2 -2.15 -65.60 2.50
N PHE A 3 -2.55 -65.98 1.28
CA PHE A 3 -2.50 -65.09 0.09
C PHE A 3 -3.51 -63.92 0.13
N ARG A 4 -4.51 -63.96 1.02
CA ARG A 4 -5.49 -62.86 1.20
C ARG A 4 -4.96 -61.70 2.06
N ALA A 5 -3.85 -61.89 2.77
CA ALA A 5 -3.26 -60.84 3.62
C ALA A 5 -2.33 -59.89 2.83
N ALA A 6 -1.68 -60.40 1.78
CA ALA A 6 -0.72 -59.62 0.98
C ALA A 6 -1.40 -58.60 0.05
N THR A 7 -2.61 -58.87 -0.45
CA THR A 7 -3.33 -57.96 -1.35
C THR A 7 -3.96 -56.78 -0.60
N VAL A 8 -4.48 -57.00 0.62
CA VAL A 8 -5.04 -55.93 1.47
C VAL A 8 -3.96 -54.92 1.91
N ALA A 9 -2.73 -55.39 2.15
CA ALA A 9 -1.61 -54.52 2.51
C ALA A 9 -1.11 -53.62 1.35
N ALA A 10 -1.24 -54.08 0.10
CA ALA A 10 -0.82 -53.30 -1.08
C ALA A 10 -1.83 -52.17 -1.43
N PHE A 11 -3.13 -52.37 -1.21
CA PHE A 11 -4.13 -51.30 -1.45
C PHE A 11 -4.10 -50.20 -0.39
N LEU A 12 -3.76 -50.53 0.86
CA LEU A 12 -3.63 -49.55 1.93
C LEU A 12 -2.38 -48.66 1.79
N THR A 13 -1.34 -49.10 1.09
CA THR A 13 -0.13 -48.28 0.85
C THR A 13 -0.26 -47.38 -0.38
N VAL A 14 -1.04 -47.77 -1.39
CA VAL A 14 -1.32 -46.91 -2.57
C VAL A 14 -2.38 -45.85 -2.26
N ALA A 15 -3.39 -46.15 -1.42
CA ALA A 15 -4.35 -45.14 -0.98
C ALA A 15 -3.74 -44.06 -0.05
N PHE A 16 -2.68 -44.40 0.69
CA PHE A 16 -1.99 -43.45 1.58
C PHE A 16 -0.93 -42.58 0.88
N THR A 17 -0.53 -42.92 -0.35
CA THR A 17 0.42 -42.11 -1.13
C THR A 17 -0.27 -41.13 -2.09
N ILE A 18 -1.55 -41.32 -2.40
CA ILE A 18 -2.29 -40.46 -3.35
C ILE A 18 -3.03 -39.29 -2.63
N ALA A 19 -3.09 -39.28 -1.30
CA ALA A 19 -3.88 -38.32 -0.52
C ALA A 19 -3.07 -37.14 0.06
N ALA A 20 -2.36 -36.36 -0.76
CA ALA A 20 -1.83 -35.06 -0.29
C ALA A 20 -1.48 -34.07 -1.41
N ALA A 21 -2.31 -33.91 -2.44
CA ALA A 21 -2.39 -32.58 -3.05
C ALA A 21 -2.92 -31.67 -1.94
N GLN A 22 -2.01 -31.00 -1.21
CA GLN A 22 -2.28 -30.16 -0.04
C GLN A 22 -3.35 -29.10 -0.32
N TRP A 23 -4.62 -29.50 -0.19
CA TRP A 23 -5.76 -28.62 -0.26
C TRP A 23 -5.68 -27.73 0.98
N ARG A 24 -5.48 -26.42 0.77
CA ARG A 24 -5.41 -25.44 1.85
C ARG A 24 -6.67 -24.58 1.82
N PRO A 25 -7.78 -25.01 2.47
CA PRO A 25 -9.08 -24.35 2.35
C PRO A 25 -9.02 -22.85 2.64
N ARG A 26 -8.18 -22.44 3.61
CA ARG A 26 -8.05 -21.02 3.99
C ARG A 26 -7.62 -20.12 2.83
N CYS A 27 -6.76 -20.60 1.93
CA CYS A 27 -6.22 -19.81 0.82
C CYS A 27 -7.27 -19.48 -0.26
N TYR A 28 -8.39 -20.21 -0.30
CA TYR A 28 -9.47 -19.99 -1.28
C TYR A 28 -10.55 -19.04 -0.76
N ARG A 29 -10.60 -18.77 0.55
CA ARG A 29 -11.56 -17.84 1.15
C ARG A 29 -11.21 -16.40 0.76
N LYS A 30 -12.21 -15.54 0.60
CA LYS A 30 -11.99 -14.08 0.51
C LYS A 30 -11.40 -13.57 1.84
N PRO A 31 -10.58 -12.50 1.85
CA PRO A 31 -10.13 -11.90 3.09
C PRO A 31 -11.35 -11.38 3.87
N SER A 32 -11.27 -11.44 5.20
CA SER A 32 -12.32 -10.91 6.07
C SER A 32 -11.73 -9.91 7.04
N ALA A 33 -12.16 -8.66 6.92
CA ALA A 33 -11.74 -7.57 7.80
C ALA A 33 -12.19 -7.81 9.24
N GLY A 34 -13.36 -8.43 9.45
CA GLY A 34 -14.00 -8.48 10.78
C GLY A 34 -14.75 -7.19 11.09
N TYR A 35 -15.25 -7.06 12.32
CA TYR A 35 -16.18 -5.99 12.73
C TYR A 35 -15.66 -5.15 13.91
N CYS A 36 -14.36 -5.18 14.17
CA CYS A 36 -13.73 -4.30 15.16
C CYS A 36 -13.31 -2.94 14.54
N TYR A 37 -12.60 -2.12 15.30
CA TYR A 37 -12.22 -0.75 14.91
C TYR A 37 -10.74 -0.56 14.56
N GLY A 38 -9.94 -1.63 14.63
CA GLY A 38 -8.53 -1.58 14.29
C GLY A 38 -8.27 -1.37 12.80
N ARG A 39 -7.08 -0.88 12.47
CA ARG A 39 -6.60 -0.73 11.09
C ARG A 39 -5.27 -1.45 10.93
N LEU A 40 -5.30 -2.78 11.04
CA LEU A 40 -4.11 -3.61 10.98
C LEU A 40 -3.89 -4.06 9.55
N LEU A 41 -2.79 -3.62 8.94
CA LEU A 41 -2.38 -4.09 7.62
C LEU A 41 -1.97 -5.57 7.69
N ARG A 42 -2.58 -6.40 6.85
CA ARG A 42 -2.33 -7.84 6.78
C ARG A 42 -2.32 -8.32 5.34
N TRP A 43 -1.70 -9.45 5.11
CA TRP A 43 -1.65 -10.09 3.79
C TRP A 43 -2.73 -11.15 3.67
N PHE A 44 -3.30 -11.31 2.48
CA PHE A 44 -4.17 -12.43 2.14
C PHE A 44 -3.81 -12.97 0.76
N TYR A 45 -4.08 -14.25 0.55
CA TYR A 45 -3.88 -14.88 -0.75
C TYR A 45 -5.12 -14.70 -1.62
N ASN A 46 -4.96 -14.07 -2.78
CA ASN A 46 -5.97 -14.05 -3.81
C ASN A 46 -5.73 -15.22 -4.77
N HIS A 47 -6.51 -16.29 -4.63
CA HIS A 47 -6.38 -17.48 -5.46
C HIS A 47 -6.66 -17.24 -6.95
N LYS A 48 -7.52 -16.26 -7.29
CA LYS A 48 -7.84 -15.93 -8.68
C LYS A 48 -6.63 -15.32 -9.40
N THR A 49 -5.94 -14.39 -8.73
CA THR A 49 -4.73 -13.75 -9.28
C THR A 49 -3.45 -14.50 -8.91
N ARG A 50 -3.54 -15.53 -8.06
CA ARG A 50 -2.43 -16.28 -7.46
C ARG A 50 -1.37 -15.38 -6.83
N GLN A 51 -1.81 -14.32 -6.15
CA GLN A 51 -0.94 -13.30 -5.55
C GLN A 51 -1.33 -13.09 -4.09
N CYS A 52 -0.34 -12.86 -3.24
CA CYS A 52 -0.55 -12.29 -1.92
C CYS A 52 -0.73 -10.77 -2.06
N LYS A 53 -1.79 -10.24 -1.48
CA LYS A 53 -2.14 -8.81 -1.49
C LYS A 53 -2.41 -8.35 -0.08
N MET A 54 -2.25 -7.06 0.17
CA MET A 54 -2.53 -6.48 1.48
C MET A 54 -3.98 -6.03 1.60
N PHE A 55 -4.53 -6.11 2.81
CA PHE A 55 -5.85 -5.62 3.17
C PHE A 55 -5.86 -5.11 4.61
N THR A 56 -6.89 -4.35 4.96
CA THR A 56 -7.10 -3.84 6.31
C THR A 56 -7.90 -4.85 7.14
N TYR A 57 -7.29 -5.36 8.21
CA TYR A 57 -7.93 -6.20 9.23
C TYR A 57 -8.33 -5.37 10.45
N SER A 58 -9.55 -5.58 10.91
CA SER A 58 -10.16 -4.80 11.99
C SER A 58 -9.64 -5.13 13.40
N GLY A 59 -8.86 -6.20 13.56
CA GLY A 59 -8.31 -6.62 14.85
C GLY A 59 -9.00 -7.83 15.48
N CYS A 60 -10.26 -8.10 15.16
CA CYS A 60 -10.98 -9.28 15.65
C CYS A 60 -11.74 -10.02 14.54
N LEU A 61 -12.16 -11.26 14.86
CA LEU A 61 -12.96 -12.12 13.99
C LEU A 61 -12.28 -12.38 12.63
N GLY A 62 -13.09 -12.49 11.58
CA GLY A 62 -12.67 -12.74 10.23
C GLY A 62 -12.26 -14.20 10.00
N ASN A 63 -11.28 -14.41 9.12
CA ASN A 63 -10.85 -15.75 8.75
C ASN A 63 -9.32 -15.85 8.65
N PHE A 64 -8.86 -17.07 8.44
CA PHE A 64 -7.43 -17.40 8.42
C PHE A 64 -6.71 -17.13 7.09
N ASN A 65 -7.38 -16.54 6.07
CA ASN A 65 -6.67 -16.00 4.91
C ASN A 65 -6.06 -14.64 5.28
N ARG A 66 -5.17 -14.65 6.26
CA ARG A 66 -4.61 -13.47 6.91
C ARG A 66 -3.23 -13.81 7.46
N PHE A 67 -2.23 -13.08 7.00
CA PHE A 67 -0.82 -13.33 7.29
C PHE A 67 -0.12 -12.04 7.71
N SER A 68 0.97 -12.18 8.45
CA SER A 68 1.78 -11.06 8.94
C SER A 68 2.70 -10.49 7.85
N SER A 69 3.14 -11.33 6.91
CA SER A 69 4.04 -10.95 5.82
C SER A 69 3.62 -11.55 4.47
N GLU A 70 4.06 -10.95 3.37
CA GLU A 70 3.87 -11.52 2.03
C GLU A 70 4.56 -12.89 1.92
N GLN A 71 5.74 -13.02 2.52
CA GLN A 71 6.50 -14.27 2.52
C GLN A 71 5.73 -15.41 3.20
N GLU A 72 5.18 -15.17 4.39
CA GLU A 72 4.35 -16.15 5.09
C GLU A 72 3.13 -16.55 4.24
N CYS A 73 2.45 -15.56 3.64
CA CYS A 73 1.32 -15.81 2.75
C CYS A 73 1.71 -16.68 1.54
N LEU A 74 2.86 -16.42 0.91
CA LEU A 74 3.33 -17.17 -0.25
C LEU A 74 3.75 -18.59 0.12
N GLN A 75 4.51 -18.76 1.20
CA GLN A 75 4.89 -20.08 1.72
C GLN A 75 3.68 -20.93 2.07
N VAL A 76 2.63 -20.29 2.60
CA VAL A 76 1.42 -21.00 2.96
C VAL A 76 0.57 -21.29 1.72
N CYS A 77 0.30 -20.32 0.86
CA CYS A 77 -0.79 -20.44 -0.11
C CYS A 77 -0.33 -20.61 -1.56
N SER A 78 0.91 -20.29 -1.88
CA SER A 78 1.40 -20.46 -3.25
C SER A 78 1.79 -21.91 -3.51
N SER A 79 1.22 -22.49 -4.56
CA SER A 79 1.68 -23.78 -5.11
C SER A 79 2.92 -23.64 -6.00
N ARG A 80 3.36 -22.40 -6.30
CA ARG A 80 4.52 -22.15 -7.15
C ARG A 80 5.80 -22.25 -6.32
N ARG A 81 6.67 -23.21 -6.67
CA ARG A 81 7.96 -23.46 -6.01
C ARG A 81 8.93 -22.26 -5.98
N ARG A 82 8.65 -21.18 -6.71
CA ARG A 82 9.50 -19.96 -6.78
C ARG A 82 8.72 -18.66 -6.58
N SER A 83 7.66 -18.68 -5.77
CA SER A 83 7.00 -17.45 -5.37
C SER A 83 7.87 -16.68 -4.38
N HIS A 84 8.34 -15.50 -4.80
CA HIS A 84 9.13 -14.60 -3.95
C HIS A 84 8.30 -13.35 -3.60
N PRO A 85 8.57 -12.70 -2.45
CA PRO A 85 7.94 -11.43 -2.10
C PRO A 85 8.24 -10.38 -3.16
N VAL A 86 7.27 -9.51 -3.40
CA VAL A 86 7.39 -8.35 -4.27
C VAL A 86 6.99 -7.12 -3.48
N CYS A 87 5.73 -7.09 -3.05
CA CYS A 87 5.11 -5.98 -2.39
C CYS A 87 5.57 -5.82 -0.93
N GLY A 88 6.10 -6.88 -0.32
CA GLY A 88 6.69 -6.82 1.02
C GLY A 88 8.11 -6.26 1.08
N MET A 89 8.78 -6.06 -0.05
CA MET A 89 10.15 -5.50 -0.10
C MET A 89 10.11 -3.97 -0.10
N GLY A 90 11.20 -3.31 0.32
CA GLY A 90 11.37 -1.87 0.11
C GLY A 90 11.66 -1.53 -1.36
N PRO A 91 11.52 -0.27 -1.79
CA PRO A 91 12.00 0.14 -3.11
C PRO A 91 13.53 0.13 -3.16
N GLU A 92 14.08 -0.25 -4.31
CA GLU A 92 15.51 -0.12 -4.58
C GLU A 92 15.74 0.79 -5.77
N MET A 93 16.51 1.85 -5.54
CA MET A 93 16.87 2.82 -6.57
C MET A 93 17.72 2.17 -7.67
N GLY A 94 18.55 1.19 -7.34
CA GLY A 94 19.52 0.59 -8.27
C GLY A 94 20.83 1.40 -8.35
N MET A 95 21.70 1.06 -9.31
CA MET A 95 23.09 1.51 -9.35
C MET A 95 23.46 2.33 -10.60
N CYS A 96 22.49 2.62 -11.47
CA CYS A 96 22.71 3.40 -12.68
C CYS A 96 22.49 4.91 -12.45
N ASN A 97 22.54 5.71 -13.53
CA ASN A 97 22.44 7.18 -13.45
C ASN A 97 21.24 7.77 -14.22
N SER A 98 20.21 6.97 -14.52
CA SER A 98 18.96 7.48 -15.10
C SER A 98 18.02 7.99 -14.01
N SER A 99 17.12 8.91 -14.37
CA SER A 99 16.05 9.38 -13.47
C SER A 99 14.70 8.93 -14.01
N VAL A 100 14.34 7.68 -13.76
CA VAL A 100 13.10 7.08 -14.27
C VAL A 100 12.03 7.09 -13.18
N PRO A 101 10.92 7.86 -13.33
CA PRO A 101 9.84 7.84 -12.35
C PRO A 101 9.13 6.47 -12.38
N MET A 102 9.13 5.78 -11.25
CA MET A 102 8.51 4.46 -11.07
C MET A 102 7.65 4.44 -9.81
N TRP A 103 6.89 3.36 -9.60
CA TRP A 103 6.02 3.17 -8.43
C TRP A 103 6.45 1.94 -7.64
N TYR A 104 6.34 2.00 -6.33
CA TYR A 104 6.56 0.85 -5.44
C TYR A 104 5.41 0.79 -4.43
N PHE A 105 5.16 -0.40 -3.87
CA PHE A 105 4.20 -0.57 -2.80
C PHE A 105 4.85 -0.34 -1.44
N ASP A 106 4.34 0.61 -0.69
CA ASP A 106 4.73 0.84 0.70
C ASP A 106 3.87 -0.06 1.61
N ALA A 107 4.44 -1.17 2.08
CA ALA A 107 3.74 -2.11 2.94
C ALA A 107 3.43 -1.54 4.34
N GLY A 108 4.14 -0.51 4.80
CA GLY A 108 3.85 0.17 6.06
C GLY A 108 2.61 1.07 5.96
N MET A 109 2.33 1.58 4.76
CA MET A 109 1.17 2.46 4.50
C MET A 109 0.01 1.78 3.76
N GLY A 110 0.26 0.63 3.13
CA GLY A 110 -0.69 -0.08 2.29
C GLY A 110 -1.12 0.66 1.02
N VAL A 111 -0.24 1.51 0.50
CA VAL A 111 -0.48 2.29 -0.70
C VAL A 111 0.78 2.34 -1.56
N CYS A 112 0.60 2.41 -2.88
CA CYS A 112 1.71 2.63 -3.80
C CYS A 112 2.14 4.09 -3.83
N ARG A 113 3.45 4.31 -3.88
CA ARG A 113 4.10 5.63 -3.89
C ARG A 113 5.08 5.72 -5.07
N GLY A 114 5.32 6.94 -5.54
CA GLY A 114 6.33 7.20 -6.56
C GLY A 114 7.74 7.24 -5.98
N PHE A 115 8.71 6.78 -6.76
CA PHE A 115 10.14 6.90 -6.49
C PHE A 115 10.93 7.07 -7.80
N VAL A 116 12.19 7.49 -7.71
CA VAL A 116 13.07 7.60 -8.87
C VAL A 116 13.94 6.35 -8.94
N TYR A 117 13.83 5.61 -10.04
CA TYR A 117 14.65 4.44 -10.35
C TYR A 117 15.83 4.85 -11.24
N SER A 118 17.00 4.31 -10.93
CA SER A 118 18.27 4.60 -11.59
C SER A 118 18.40 4.05 -13.02
N GLY A 119 17.50 3.15 -13.43
CA GLY A 119 17.50 2.53 -14.77
C GLY A 119 18.06 1.10 -14.83
N CYS A 120 18.80 0.63 -13.82
CA CYS A 120 19.26 -0.77 -13.76
C CYS A 120 19.31 -1.33 -12.33
N GLY A 121 19.31 -2.66 -12.21
CA GLY A 121 19.30 -3.37 -10.93
C GLY A 121 18.03 -3.13 -10.12
N GLY A 122 18.17 -3.12 -8.80
CA GLY A 122 17.07 -3.03 -7.86
C GLY A 122 16.22 -4.31 -7.80
N ASN A 123 15.07 -4.23 -7.13
CA ASN A 123 14.19 -5.37 -6.94
C ASN A 123 12.87 -5.25 -7.73
N SER A 124 11.97 -6.22 -7.50
CA SER A 124 10.68 -6.36 -8.19
C SER A 124 9.58 -5.45 -7.64
N ASN A 125 9.77 -4.76 -6.51
CA ASN A 125 8.81 -3.77 -6.01
C ASN A 125 8.93 -2.47 -6.82
N LYS A 126 8.72 -2.57 -8.14
CA LYS A 126 8.94 -1.51 -9.11
C LYS A 126 7.96 -1.71 -10.27
N PHE A 127 7.06 -0.75 -10.42
CA PHE A 127 5.96 -0.79 -11.38
C PHE A 127 5.94 0.47 -12.24
N SER A 128 5.40 0.36 -13.45
CA SER A 128 5.33 1.45 -14.43
C SER A 128 4.22 2.46 -14.13
N SER A 129 3.28 2.09 -13.25
CA SER A 129 2.19 2.97 -12.85
C SER A 129 1.65 2.66 -11.45
N CYS A 130 1.01 3.66 -10.87
CA CYS A 130 0.22 3.51 -9.64
C CYS A 130 -0.84 2.40 -9.76
N GLU A 131 -1.50 2.30 -10.91
CA GLU A 131 -2.62 1.35 -11.11
C GLU A 131 -2.12 -0.10 -11.17
N GLU A 132 -1.03 -0.34 -11.89
CA GLU A 132 -0.34 -1.63 -11.94
C GLU A 132 0.11 -2.07 -10.54
N CYS A 133 0.78 -1.17 -9.82
CA CYS A 133 1.26 -1.42 -8.46
C CYS A 133 0.12 -1.77 -7.50
N MET A 134 -0.94 -0.97 -7.48
CA MET A 134 -2.10 -1.22 -6.62
C MET A 134 -2.82 -2.51 -7.03
N GLY A 135 -2.87 -2.81 -8.32
CA GLY A 135 -3.41 -4.05 -8.86
C GLY A 135 -2.65 -5.28 -8.37
N ARG A 136 -1.31 -5.23 -8.31
CA ARG A 136 -0.45 -6.32 -7.84
C ARG A 136 -0.45 -6.49 -6.32
N CYS A 137 -0.47 -5.38 -5.58
CA CYS A 137 -0.11 -5.39 -4.16
C CYS A 137 -1.27 -5.18 -3.19
N SER A 138 -2.37 -4.56 -3.61
CA SER A 138 -3.47 -4.20 -2.70
C SER A 138 -4.79 -4.86 -3.07
N GLY A 139 -5.51 -5.33 -2.04
CA GLY A 139 -6.92 -5.70 -2.13
C GLY A 139 -7.87 -4.60 -1.68
N ASP A 140 -7.37 -3.46 -1.19
CA ASP A 140 -8.19 -2.35 -0.71
C ASP A 140 -8.47 -1.34 -1.84
N TYR A 141 -9.74 -1.14 -2.15
CA TYR A 141 -10.17 -0.21 -3.20
C TYR A 141 -9.93 1.26 -2.81
N HIS A 142 -10.05 1.61 -1.52
CA HIS A 142 -9.86 2.99 -1.05
C HIS A 142 -8.41 3.43 -1.24
N ALA A 143 -7.46 2.52 -1.03
CA ALA A 143 -6.04 2.79 -1.23
C ALA A 143 -5.71 3.19 -2.69
N ARG A 144 -6.51 2.77 -3.69
CA ARG A 144 -6.30 3.17 -5.09
C ARG A 144 -6.50 4.66 -5.29
N GLY A 145 -7.48 5.26 -4.62
CA GLY A 145 -7.73 6.70 -4.66
C GLY A 145 -6.56 7.49 -4.08
N ILE A 146 -6.03 7.04 -2.95
CA ILE A 146 -4.86 7.63 -2.30
C ILE A 146 -3.63 7.55 -3.22
N CYS A 147 -3.39 6.39 -3.83
CA CYS A 147 -2.28 6.23 -4.78
C CYS A 147 -2.39 7.22 -5.96
N LYS A 148 -3.58 7.39 -6.56
CA LYS A 148 -3.79 8.37 -7.64
C LYS A 148 -3.48 9.80 -7.19
N PHE A 149 -3.88 10.18 -5.98
CA PHE A 149 -3.56 11.48 -5.40
C PHE A 149 -2.04 11.67 -5.22
N LEU A 150 -1.36 10.68 -4.63
CA LEU A 150 0.10 10.71 -4.42
C LEU A 150 0.86 10.73 -5.75
N ALA A 151 0.43 9.97 -6.75
CA ALA A 151 1.02 9.95 -8.09
C ALA A 151 0.97 11.34 -8.75
N ARG A 152 -0.16 12.05 -8.64
CA ARG A 152 -0.28 13.44 -9.14
C ARG A 152 0.71 14.39 -8.46
N ARG A 153 0.90 14.25 -7.14
CA ARG A 153 1.87 15.07 -6.38
C ARG A 153 3.31 14.75 -6.79
N PHE A 154 3.64 13.47 -6.94
CA PHE A 154 4.96 13.02 -7.37
C PHE A 154 5.29 13.50 -8.79
N ALA A 155 4.35 13.40 -9.75
CA ALA A 155 4.55 13.91 -11.10
C ALA A 155 4.92 15.40 -11.11
N LYS A 156 4.22 16.23 -10.32
CA LYS A 156 4.54 17.66 -10.17
C LYS A 156 5.95 17.90 -9.60
N GLN A 157 6.43 17.05 -8.69
CA GLN A 157 7.77 17.17 -8.12
C GLN A 157 8.86 16.79 -9.13
N VAL A 158 8.64 15.72 -9.90
CA VAL A 158 9.59 15.29 -10.94
C VAL A 158 9.67 16.30 -12.08
N HIS A 159 8.55 16.89 -12.51
CA HIS A 159 8.54 17.91 -13.57
C HIS A 159 9.24 19.20 -13.16
N LYS A 160 9.14 19.61 -11.88
CA LYS A 160 9.89 20.75 -11.34
C LYS A 160 11.41 20.54 -11.31
N ARG A 161 11.87 19.28 -11.35
CA ARG A 161 13.28 18.88 -11.47
C ARG A 161 13.68 18.50 -12.90
N GLY A 162 12.80 18.72 -13.88
CA GLY A 162 13.13 18.65 -15.30
C GLY A 162 14.28 19.62 -15.62
N PRO A 163 14.98 19.43 -16.76
CA PRO A 163 16.27 20.04 -17.00
C PRO A 163 16.18 21.53 -16.71
N THR A 164 16.95 21.99 -15.72
CA THR A 164 17.40 23.37 -15.71
C THR A 164 17.91 23.59 -17.12
N LYS A 165 17.29 24.52 -17.87
CA LYS A 165 17.91 25.03 -19.09
C LYS A 165 19.37 25.26 -18.72
N SER A 166 20.30 24.65 -19.47
CA SER A 166 21.68 25.07 -19.43
C SER A 166 21.64 26.59 -19.42
N HIS A 167 22.32 27.18 -18.45
CA HIS A 167 22.48 28.62 -18.37
C HIS A 167 23.38 29.01 -19.56
N GLU A 168 22.82 28.96 -20.77
CA GLU A 168 23.34 29.62 -21.94
C GLU A 168 23.25 31.10 -21.60
N SER A 169 24.41 31.72 -21.40
CA SER A 169 24.58 33.12 -21.07
C SER A 169 24.04 34.01 -22.19
N LEU A 170 22.73 34.22 -22.25
CA LEU A 170 22.18 35.38 -22.94
C LEU A 170 22.32 36.59 -22.02
N ARG A 171 23.34 37.39 -22.29
CA ARG A 171 23.38 38.80 -21.88
C ARG A 171 22.07 39.47 -22.33
N PRO A 172 21.35 40.18 -21.46
CA PRO A 172 20.31 41.09 -21.91
C PRO A 172 20.96 42.26 -22.66
N SER A 173 20.54 42.51 -23.90
CA SER A 173 20.79 43.77 -24.60
C SER A 173 20.04 44.93 -23.90
N GLU A 174 20.62 46.12 -23.92
CA GLU A 174 20.22 47.33 -23.16
C GLU A 174 18.85 47.97 -23.51
N SER A 175 17.84 47.21 -23.94
CA SER A 175 16.61 47.80 -24.51
C SER A 175 15.33 47.69 -23.67
N GLU A 176 15.35 47.13 -22.44
CA GLU A 176 14.13 47.01 -21.62
C GLU A 176 14.20 47.71 -20.25
N LYS A 177 15.08 48.70 -20.10
CA LYS A 177 14.91 49.73 -19.06
C LYS A 177 13.86 50.71 -19.58
N ASN A 178 12.60 50.51 -19.22
CA ASN A 178 11.62 51.55 -18.84
C ASN A 178 10.18 51.03 -19.00
N LEU A 179 9.62 50.50 -17.91
CA LEU A 179 8.21 50.75 -17.60
C LEU A 179 8.00 50.71 -16.09
N SER A 180 8.04 51.90 -15.50
CA SER A 180 7.63 52.21 -14.14
C SER A 180 6.11 52.09 -14.01
N TYR A 181 5.64 51.47 -12.93
CA TYR A 181 4.27 51.69 -12.42
C TYR A 181 4.32 52.08 -10.95
N PRO A 182 3.45 53.01 -10.49
CA PRO A 182 3.60 53.68 -9.20
C PRO A 182 3.06 52.85 -8.04
N LEU A 183 3.76 52.95 -6.91
CA LEU A 183 3.27 52.63 -5.57
C LEU A 183 2.15 53.59 -5.20
N LEU A 184 1.01 53.07 -4.75
CA LEU A 184 -0.01 53.84 -4.03
C LEU A 184 -0.25 53.19 -2.67
N ASN A 185 -0.12 54.05 -1.67
CA ASN A 185 0.06 53.78 -0.26
C ASN A 185 -1.18 53.20 0.43
N ALA A 186 -0.91 52.47 1.51
CA ALA A 186 -1.87 52.05 2.52
C ALA A 186 -2.39 53.24 3.36
N PRO A 187 -3.61 53.15 3.94
CA PRO A 187 -3.98 53.91 5.13
C PRO A 187 -4.09 53.01 6.38
N GLU A 188 -3.66 53.54 7.52
CA GLU A 188 -3.74 52.89 8.83
C GLU A 188 -5.16 52.90 9.44
N ARG A 189 -5.47 51.75 10.06
CA ARG A 189 -6.24 51.47 11.30
C ARG A 189 -7.44 52.37 11.67
N ARG A 190 -8.62 51.75 11.78
CA ARG A 190 -9.55 52.02 12.87
C ARG A 190 -10.09 50.72 13.46
N GLN A 191 -10.04 50.65 14.78
CA GLN A 191 -10.34 49.54 15.66
C GLN A 191 -11.83 49.63 16.01
N GLU A 192 -12.61 48.54 15.90
CA GLU A 192 -13.66 48.21 16.86
C GLU A 192 -14.41 46.89 16.59
N HIS A 193 -14.78 46.26 17.71
CA HIS A 193 -15.80 45.22 17.93
C HIS A 193 -15.52 43.75 17.55
N ARG A 194 -14.91 43.11 18.54
CA ARG A 194 -15.12 41.74 19.05
C ARG A 194 -16.58 41.29 18.94
N GLU A 195 -16.84 40.25 18.15
CA GLU A 195 -17.95 39.32 18.40
C GLU A 195 -17.42 37.90 18.62
N VAL A 196 -17.80 37.38 19.79
CA VAL A 196 -17.48 36.08 20.33
C VAL A 196 -18.48 35.09 19.75
N TYR A 197 -18.03 34.17 18.91
CA TYR A 197 -18.87 33.01 18.55
C TYR A 197 -18.73 31.91 19.61
N PRO A 198 -19.83 31.43 20.20
CA PRO A 198 -19.79 30.49 21.30
C PRO A 198 -19.46 29.08 20.84
N SER A 199 -18.49 28.47 21.53
CA SER A 199 -18.22 27.04 21.53
C SER A 199 -19.41 26.26 22.06
N THR A 200 -20.10 25.51 21.20
CA THR A 200 -21.05 24.49 21.65
C THR A 200 -20.28 23.21 22.00
N SER A 201 -19.97 23.06 23.28
CA SER A 201 -19.57 21.80 23.89
C SER A 201 -20.73 20.81 23.80
N ARG A 202 -20.48 19.67 23.15
CA ARG A 202 -21.43 18.56 23.08
C ARG A 202 -21.34 17.76 24.41
N PRO A 203 -22.46 17.46 25.11
CA PRO A 203 -22.39 16.75 26.39
C PRO A 203 -21.83 15.33 26.24
N LEU A 204 -20.96 14.94 27.18
CA LEU A 204 -20.54 13.55 27.38
C LEU A 204 -21.71 12.73 27.98
N PRO A 205 -21.91 11.47 27.58
CA PRO A 205 -22.87 10.59 28.23
C PRO A 205 -22.41 10.22 29.66
N PRO A 206 -23.35 9.97 30.59
CA PRO A 206 -23.01 9.66 31.98
C PRO A 206 -22.30 8.32 32.13
N ARG A 207 -21.38 8.30 33.09
CA ARG A 207 -20.57 7.17 33.54
C ARG A 207 -21.50 6.15 34.21
N VAL A 208 -21.52 4.91 33.74
CA VAL A 208 -22.14 3.80 34.47
C VAL A 208 -21.17 3.40 35.58
N GLU A 209 -21.54 3.70 36.83
CA GLU A 209 -20.90 3.12 38.01
C GLU A 209 -21.51 1.74 38.24
N ASP A 210 -20.75 0.69 37.92
CA ASP A 210 -21.09 -0.65 38.38
C ASP A 210 -20.69 -0.79 39.85
N SER A 211 -21.74 -0.91 40.66
CA SER A 211 -21.69 -1.27 42.06
C SER A 211 -21.17 -2.69 42.22
N VAL A 212 -20.00 -2.85 42.83
CA VAL A 212 -19.60 -4.11 43.45
C VAL A 212 -20.24 -4.16 44.84
N LYS A 213 -21.34 -4.90 44.96
CA LYS A 213 -21.83 -5.47 46.22
C LYS A 213 -22.31 -6.90 45.97
N ASN A 214 -21.78 -7.79 46.82
CA ASN A 214 -21.95 -9.24 46.95
C ASN A 214 -21.17 -10.12 45.98
#